data_AF-W1Y6R8-F1
#
_entry.id   AF-W1Y6R8-F1
#
_cell.length_a   1.000
_cell.length_b   1.000
_cell.length_c   1.000
_cell.angle_alpha   90.00
_cell.angle_beta   90.00
_cell.angle_gamma   90.00
#
_symmetry.space_group_name_H-M   'P 1'
#
loop_
_entity.id
_entity.type
_entity.pdbx_description
1 polymer ?
#
loop_
_entity_poly.entity_id
_entity_poly.type
_entity_poly.pdbx_seq_one_letter_code
_entity_poly.pdbx_strand_id
1 'polypeptide(L)' 'HYKNDLSMLRFAGASVAMGNGKPNIKEAARYVTTDNNHHGVAKAIYSAIAYNNELLKKQ' A
#
# COMPACT_ATOMS: atom_id res chain seq x y z
N HIS A 1 -7.83 -11.23 18.33
CA HIS A 1 -7.51 -11.70 16.97
C HIS A 1 -8.32 -10.97 15.87
N TYR A 2 -9.63 -10.80 16.00
CA TYR A 2 -10.51 -10.19 14.97
C TYR A 2 -10.25 -8.72 14.57
N LYS A 3 -9.56 -7.93 15.40
CA LYS A 3 -9.25 -6.51 15.10
C LYS A 3 -8.12 -6.34 14.07
N ASN A 4 -7.25 -7.34 13.89
CA ASN A 4 -6.08 -7.23 13.00
C ASN A 4 -6.48 -7.40 11.52
N ASP A 5 -7.46 -8.26 11.26
CA ASP A 5 -7.95 -8.56 9.91
C ASP A 5 -8.75 -7.39 9.31
N LEU A 6 -9.46 -6.61 10.15
CA LEU A 6 -10.25 -5.48 9.68
C LEU A 6 -9.36 -4.34 9.13
N SER A 7 -8.20 -4.10 9.74
CA SER A 7 -7.19 -3.19 9.19
C SER A 7 -6.56 -3.73 7.91
N MET A 8 -6.30 -5.05 7.85
CA MET A 8 -5.81 -5.68 6.62
C MET A 8 -6.83 -5.63 5.48
N LEU A 9 -8.14 -5.75 5.77
CA LEU A 9 -9.22 -5.64 4.77
C LEU A 9 -9.43 -4.21 4.28
N ARG A 10 -9.24 -3.18 5.13
CA ARG A 10 -9.20 -1.79 4.66
C ARG A 10 -7.97 -1.53 3.77
N PHE A 11 -6.85 -2.19 4.07
CA PHE A 11 -5.65 -2.17 3.24
C PHE A 11 -5.82 -2.95 1.92
N ALA A 12 -6.68 -3.98 1.90
CA ALA A 12 -7.03 -4.69 0.67
C ALA A 12 -7.73 -3.78 -0.37
N GLY A 13 -8.20 -2.58 0.02
CA GLY A 13 -8.64 -1.52 -0.89
C GLY A 13 -7.53 -0.60 -1.43
N ALA A 14 -6.26 -0.82 -1.05
CA ALA A 14 -5.07 -0.08 -1.44
C ALA A 14 -4.11 -0.99 -2.23
N SER A 15 -4.58 -1.49 -3.38
CA SER A 15 -3.72 -2.24 -4.30
C SER A 15 -2.58 -1.36 -4.82
N VAL A 16 -1.34 -1.87 -4.73
CA VAL A 16 -0.13 -1.18 -5.19
C VAL A 16 0.53 -1.98 -6.30
N ALA A 17 0.68 -1.39 -7.48
CA ALA A 17 1.49 -1.95 -8.55
C ALA A 17 2.90 -1.37 -8.55
N MET A 18 3.90 -2.19 -8.89
CA MET A 18 5.28 -1.73 -9.08
C MET A 18 5.38 -0.85 -10.34
N GLY A 19 6.32 0.10 -10.34
CA GLY A 19 6.52 1.02 -11.47
C GLY A 19 6.83 0.33 -12.79
N ASN A 20 7.56 -0.79 -12.72
CA ASN A 20 7.88 -1.70 -13.82
C ASN A 20 6.88 -2.86 -13.99
N GLY A 21 5.72 -2.80 -13.32
CA GLY A 21 4.64 -3.76 -13.50
C GLY A 21 4.00 -3.66 -14.89
N LYS A 22 3.30 -4.73 -15.30
CA LYS A 22 2.57 -4.74 -16.58
C LYS A 22 1.49 -3.64 -16.61
N PRO A 23 1.21 -3.02 -17.77
CA PRO A 23 0.26 -1.91 -17.88
C PRO A 23 -1.12 -2.22 -17.28
N ASN A 24 -1.68 -3.38 -17.60
CA ASN A 24 -2.98 -3.83 -17.08
C ASN A 24 -3.01 -3.99 -15.54
N ILE A 25 -1.87 -4.32 -14.93
CA ILE A 25 -1.74 -4.42 -13.47
C ILE A 25 -1.67 -3.03 -12.84
N LYS A 26 -1.00 -2.08 -13.50
CA LYS A 26 -0.92 -0.68 -13.06
C LYS A 26 -2.25 0.03 -13.16
N GLU A 27 -3.03 -0.24 -14.22
CA GLU A 27 -4.38 0.30 -14.42
C GLU A 27 -5.39 -0.22 -13.39
N ALA A 28 -5.26 -1.48 -12.98
CA ALA A 28 -6.12 -2.07 -11.95
C ALA A 28 -5.70 -1.71 -10.51
N ALA A 29 -4.50 -1.13 -10.33
CA ALA A 29 -3.99 -0.76 -9.02
C ALA A 29 -4.43 0.64 -8.61
N ARG A 30 -4.77 0.81 -7.33
CA ARG A 30 -5.12 2.12 -6.78
C ARG A 30 -3.90 3.05 -6.68
N TYR A 31 -2.73 2.48 -6.46
CA TYR A 31 -1.47 3.20 -6.38
C TYR A 31 -0.41 2.50 -7.21
N VAL A 32 0.53 3.29 -7.75
CA VAL A 32 1.73 2.77 -8.40
C VAL A 32 2.93 3.24 -7.58
N THR A 33 3.76 2.30 -7.12
CA THR A 33 5.01 2.57 -6.40
C THR A 33 6.20 2.57 -7.36
N THR A 34 7.42 2.77 -6.84
CA THR A 34 8.65 2.64 -7.64
C THR A 34 8.83 1.17 -8.11
N ASP A 35 9.84 0.91 -8.94
CA ASP A 35 10.11 -0.46 -9.38
C ASP A 35 10.78 -1.32 -8.29
N ASN A 36 11.03 -2.58 -8.62
CA ASN A 36 11.67 -3.54 -7.72
C ASN A 36 13.14 -3.22 -7.41
N ASN A 37 13.86 -2.61 -8.35
CA ASN A 37 15.26 -2.19 -8.18
C ASN A 37 15.38 -0.91 -7.35
N HIS A 38 14.29 -0.16 -7.22
CA HIS A 38 14.19 1.08 -6.45
C HIS A 38 13.25 0.91 -5.24
N HIS A 39 13.28 -0.26 -4.62
CA HIS A 39 12.63 -0.55 -3.34
C HIS A 39 11.11 -0.27 -3.27
N GLY A 40 10.38 -0.45 -4.38
CA GLY A 40 8.95 -0.10 -4.45
C GLY A 40 8.07 -0.78 -3.41
N VAL A 41 8.39 -2.02 -3.02
CA VAL A 41 7.68 -2.72 -1.94
C VAL A 41 7.92 -2.04 -0.59
N ALA A 42 9.17 -1.73 -0.26
CA ALA A 42 9.50 -1.05 1.00
C ALA A 42 8.83 0.32 1.07
N LYS A 43 8.84 1.09 -0.03
CA LYS A 43 8.17 2.39 -0.11
C LYS A 43 6.66 2.26 0.15
N ALA A 44 6.00 1.27 -0.44
CA ALA A 44 4.58 1.01 -0.22
C ALA A 44 4.27 0.70 1.26
N ILE A 45 5.10 -0.12 1.90
CA ILE A 45 4.96 -0.47 3.32
C ILE A 45 5.17 0.76 4.22
N TYR A 46 6.21 1.57 3.99
CA TYR A 46 6.44 2.77 4.79
C TYR A 46 5.32 3.80 4.65
N SER A 47 4.76 3.98 3.43
CA SER A 47 3.59 4.83 3.22
C SER A 47 2.38 4.34 4.01
N ALA A 48 2.15 3.03 4.08
CA ALA A 48 1.08 2.43 4.89
C ALA A 48 1.25 2.72 6.39
N ILE A 49 2.46 2.55 6.91
CA ILE A 49 2.79 2.79 8.31
C ILE A 49 2.59 4.27 8.65
N ALA A 50 3.10 5.18 7.81
CA ALA A 50 2.94 6.61 8.00
C ALA A 50 1.46 7.02 8.02
N TYR A 51 0.65 6.51 7.08
CA TYR A 51 -0.79 6.75 7.06
C TYR A 51 -1.48 6.31 8.36
N ASN A 52 -1.16 5.11 8.87
CA ASN A 52 -1.72 4.62 10.13
C ASN A 52 -1.32 5.49 11.32
N ASN A 53 -0.06 5.93 11.38
CA ASN A 53 0.42 6.81 12.45
C ASN A 53 -0.31 8.16 12.45
N GLU A 54 -0.59 8.73 11.27
CA GLU A 54 -1.37 9.97 11.16
C GLU A 54 -2.84 9.79 11.57
N LEU A 55 -3.44 8.61 11.32
CA LEU A 55 -4.78 8.30 11.84
C LEU A 55 -4.83 8.17 13.36
N LEU A 56 -3.77 7.67 13.99
CA LEU A 56 -3.68 7.55 15.45
C LEU A 56 -3.52 8.90 16.13
N LYS A 57 -2.79 9.85 15.53
CA LYS A 57 -2.62 11.22 16.06
C LYS A 57 -3.89 12.06 16.03
N LYS A 58 -4.86 11.68 15.19
CA LYS A 58 -6.12 12.43 14.97
C LYS A 58 -7.28 11.90 15.83
N GLN A 59 -7.06 10.86 16.63
CA GLN A 59 -7.99 10.34 17.64
C GLN A 59 -7.63 10.88 19.01
#